data_AF-A0A0L6U2N8-F1
#
_entry.id   AF-A0A0L6U2N8-F1
#
_cell.length_a   1.000
_cell.length_b   1.000
_cell.length_c   1.000
_cell.angle_alpha   90.00
_cell.angle_beta   90.00
_cell.angle_gamma   90.00
#
_symmetry.space_group_name_H-M   'P 1'
#
loop_
_entity.id
_entity.type
_entity.pdbx_description
1 polymer ?
#
loop_
_entity_poly.entity_id
_entity_poly.type
_entity_poly.pdbx_seq_one_letter_code
_entity_poly.pdbx_strand_id
1 'polypeptide(L)'
;MSISEKRIELIKTILKDEVIADEENEILHQLLDERISRNTVTLHDEKLTFGQKAADRLAKFAGSWTFIILFFITLTAWIILNAVILTRPYDVYPFILLNLALSCLAAIQAPVIMMSQNRQEEKDRIRAKNDYKVNLKSEIIVEDIHQKLDAILENQENILSRVDLLEKNKNE
;
A
#
# COMPACT_ATOMS: atom_id res chain seq x y z
N MET A 1 25.34 -30.87 -3.88
CA MET A 1 24.31 -29.96 -3.35
C MET A 1 23.82 -29.09 -4.49
N SER A 2 22.55 -29.23 -4.85
CA SER A 2 21.94 -28.50 -5.97
C SER A 2 21.86 -27.00 -5.63
N ILE A 3 22.01 -26.12 -6.62
CA ILE A 3 21.91 -24.65 -6.45
C ILE A 3 20.58 -24.26 -5.77
N SER A 4 19.52 -25.04 -6.00
CA SER A 4 18.22 -24.88 -5.33
C SER A 4 18.28 -25.15 -3.83
N GLU A 5 19.09 -26.11 -3.37
CA GLU A 5 19.18 -26.48 -1.95
C GLU A 5 19.91 -25.42 -1.14
N LYS A 6 21.04 -24.91 -1.68
CA LYS A 6 21.78 -23.80 -1.05
C LYS A 6 20.94 -22.54 -0.91
N ARG A 7 20.13 -22.23 -1.93
CA ARG A 7 19.24 -21.05 -1.93
C ARG A 7 18.14 -21.18 -0.86
N ILE A 8 17.57 -22.38 -0.67
CA ILE A 8 16.58 -22.64 0.37
C ILE A 8 17.20 -22.53 1.77
N GLU A 9 18.45 -22.97 1.95
CA GLU A 9 19.17 -22.90 3.21
C GLU A 9 19.56 -21.47 3.62
N LEU A 10 19.94 -20.64 2.65
CA LEU A 10 20.14 -19.20 2.80
C LEU A 10 18.86 -18.49 3.25
N ILE A 11 17.75 -18.78 2.55
CA ILE A 11 16.44 -18.20 2.87
C ILE A 11 16.03 -18.57 4.30
N LYS A 12 16.24 -19.83 4.71
CA LYS A 12 15.98 -20.26 6.09
C LYS A 12 16.89 -19.59 7.11
N THR A 13 18.18 -19.40 6.81
CA THR A 13 19.13 -18.77 7.74
C THR A 13 18.79 -17.31 8.00
N ILE A 14 18.43 -16.55 6.95
CA ILE A 14 18.02 -15.14 7.05
C ILE A 14 16.65 -15.01 7.74
N LEU A 15 15.69 -15.86 7.40
CA LEU A 15 14.35 -15.83 8.03
C LEU A 15 14.38 -16.17 9.51
N LYS A 16 15.31 -17.03 9.95
CA LYS A 16 15.45 -17.43 11.35
C LYS A 16 15.93 -16.31 12.27
N ASP A 17 16.60 -15.30 11.72
CA ASP A 17 17.16 -14.18 12.48
C ASP A 17 16.17 -13.01 12.63
N GLU A 18 15.12 -12.93 11.79
CA GLU A 18 14.31 -11.70 11.68
C GLU A 18 12.78 -11.88 11.58
N VAL A 19 12.23 -13.09 11.36
CA VAL A 19 10.80 -13.25 11.01
C VAL A 19 10.05 -14.30 11.84
N ILE A 20 8.80 -14.01 12.22
CA ILE A 20 7.88 -14.90 12.93
C ILE A 20 7.55 -16.13 12.05
N ALA A 21 7.65 -17.35 12.59
CA ALA A 21 7.56 -18.64 11.86
C ALA A 21 6.35 -18.85 10.93
N ASP A 22 5.26 -18.09 11.09
CA ASP A 22 4.10 -18.11 10.17
C ASP A 22 4.35 -17.34 8.86
N GLU A 23 5.20 -16.30 8.86
CA GLU A 23 5.56 -15.53 7.65
C GLU A 23 6.65 -16.23 6.81
N GLU A 24 7.48 -17.08 7.43
CA GLU A 24 8.59 -17.80 6.78
C GLU A 24 8.12 -18.71 5.64
N ASN A 25 7.06 -19.49 5.87
CA ASN A 25 6.51 -20.40 4.86
C ASN A 25 5.83 -19.65 3.71
N GLU A 26 5.19 -18.51 3.98
CA GLU A 26 4.57 -17.67 2.95
C GLU A 26 5.64 -17.02 2.06
N ILE A 27 6.71 -16.49 2.67
CA ILE A 27 7.85 -15.87 1.98
C ILE A 27 8.62 -16.90 1.15
N LEU A 28 8.83 -18.12 1.67
CA LEU A 28 9.51 -19.20 0.94
C LEU A 28 8.76 -19.60 -0.33
N HIS A 29 7.44 -19.80 -0.24
CA HIS A 29 6.59 -20.08 -1.42
C HIS A 29 6.56 -18.91 -2.40
N GLN A 30 6.62 -17.69 -1.88
CA GLN A 30 6.73 -16.48 -2.68
C GLN A 30 8.08 -16.36 -3.43
N LEU A 31 9.21 -16.66 -2.80
CA LEU A 31 10.52 -16.60 -3.46
C LEU A 31 10.74 -17.71 -4.51
N LEU A 32 9.97 -18.79 -4.41
CA LEU A 32 9.88 -19.86 -5.41
C LEU A 32 8.95 -19.51 -6.58
N ASP A 33 7.98 -18.61 -6.38
CA ASP A 33 7.06 -18.17 -7.43
C ASP A 33 7.59 -16.92 -8.16
N GLU A 34 7.89 -17.07 -9.45
CA GLU A 34 8.62 -16.10 -10.27
C GLU A 34 7.82 -14.79 -10.52
N ARG A 35 6.55 -14.68 -10.10
CA ARG A 35 5.60 -13.66 -10.60
C ARG A 35 4.78 -12.89 -9.56
N ILE A 36 5.31 -12.67 -8.35
CA ILE A 36 4.59 -11.98 -7.26
C ILE A 36 4.12 -10.56 -7.59
N SER A 37 4.83 -9.84 -8.46
CA SER A 37 4.65 -8.40 -8.57
C SER A 37 3.29 -7.95 -9.13
N ARG A 38 2.52 -8.80 -9.84
CA ARG A 38 1.52 -8.25 -10.78
C ARG A 38 0.07 -8.10 -10.30
N ASN A 39 -0.42 -8.71 -9.21
CA ASN A 39 -1.90 -8.79 -9.07
C ASN A 39 -2.52 -8.82 -7.65
N THR A 40 -1.88 -8.30 -6.60
CA THR A 40 -2.53 -8.26 -5.27
C THR A 40 -3.54 -7.11 -5.13
N VAL A 41 -3.30 -5.95 -5.76
CA VAL A 41 -4.17 -4.77 -5.64
C VAL A 41 -5.48 -4.90 -6.43
N THR A 42 -5.43 -5.53 -7.60
CA THR A 42 -6.58 -5.74 -8.51
C THR A 42 -7.60 -6.73 -7.97
N LEU A 43 -7.16 -7.78 -7.27
CA LEU A 43 -8.05 -8.79 -6.67
C LEU A 43 -8.93 -8.25 -5.54
N HIS A 44 -8.52 -7.16 -4.88
CA HIS A 44 -9.29 -6.60 -3.76
C HIS A 44 -10.42 -5.67 -4.21
N ASP A 45 -10.29 -5.01 -5.37
CA ASP A 45 -11.31 -4.09 -5.89
C ASP A 45 -12.55 -4.82 -6.45
N GLU A 46 -12.44 -6.11 -6.77
CA GLU A 46 -13.53 -6.89 -7.37
C GLU A 46 -14.69 -7.22 -6.39
N LYS A 47 -14.50 -7.03 -5.07
CA LYS A 47 -15.48 -7.40 -4.03
C LYS A 47 -16.28 -6.23 -3.45
N LEU A 48 -16.23 -5.04 -4.05
CA LEU A 48 -16.95 -3.87 -3.50
C LEU A 48 -18.46 -3.98 -3.73
N THR A 49 -19.22 -3.98 -2.64
CA THR A 49 -20.70 -3.91 -2.67
C THR A 49 -21.19 -2.56 -3.22
N PHE A 50 -22.44 -2.51 -3.71
CA PHE A 50 -23.02 -1.29 -4.27
C PHE A 50 -23.02 -0.12 -3.26
N GLY A 51 -23.35 -0.39 -2.00
CA GLY A 51 -23.33 0.61 -0.93
C GLY A 51 -21.92 1.16 -0.65
N GLN A 52 -20.89 0.30 -0.68
CA GLN A 52 -19.51 0.73 -0.51
C GLN A 52 -19.01 1.59 -1.67
N LYS A 53 -19.41 1.28 -2.92
CA LYS A 53 -19.10 2.11 -4.10
C LYS A 53 -19.77 3.49 -4.02
N ALA A 54 -21.02 3.53 -3.57
CA ALA A 54 -21.75 4.79 -3.37
C ALA A 54 -21.11 5.65 -2.26
N ALA A 55 -20.76 5.04 -1.13
CA ALA A 55 -20.08 5.72 -0.02
C ALA A 55 -18.74 6.33 -0.43
N ASP A 56 -17.92 5.61 -1.22
CA ASP A 56 -16.64 6.14 -1.71
C ASP A 56 -16.82 7.33 -2.64
N ARG A 57 -17.81 7.26 -3.53
CA ARG A 57 -18.11 8.36 -4.45
C ARG A 57 -18.62 9.57 -3.67
N LEU A 58 -19.47 9.35 -2.66
CA LEU A 58 -19.97 10.41 -1.79
C LEU A 58 -18.84 11.04 -0.96
N ALA A 59 -17.93 10.24 -0.38
CA ALA A 59 -16.80 10.73 0.38
C ALA A 59 -15.82 11.55 -0.49
N LYS A 60 -15.51 11.07 -1.70
CA LYS A 60 -14.67 11.80 -2.66
C LYS A 60 -15.31 13.12 -3.11
N PHE A 61 -16.63 13.13 -3.31
CA PHE A 61 -17.36 14.33 -3.69
C PHE A 61 -17.46 15.34 -2.53
N ALA A 62 -17.79 14.88 -1.34
CA ALA A 62 -17.90 15.70 -0.13
C ALA A 62 -16.53 16.27 0.31
N GLY A 63 -15.42 15.60 -0.02
CA GLY A 63 -14.06 16.08 0.21
C GLY A 63 -13.53 17.08 -0.82
N SER A 64 -14.32 17.46 -1.83
CA SER A 64 -13.88 18.39 -2.87
C SER A 64 -14.07 19.86 -2.45
N TRP A 65 -13.10 20.71 -2.77
CA TRP A 65 -13.19 22.17 -2.62
C TRP A 65 -14.38 22.78 -3.36
N THR A 66 -14.74 22.24 -4.52
CA THR A 66 -15.89 22.71 -5.30
C THR A 66 -17.22 22.45 -4.59
N PHE A 67 -17.34 21.35 -3.85
CA PHE A 67 -18.53 21.03 -3.08
C PHE A 67 -18.71 22.01 -1.91
N ILE A 68 -17.63 22.31 -1.18
CA ILE A 68 -17.65 23.25 -0.05
C ILE A 68 -18.15 24.64 -0.50
N ILE A 69 -17.62 25.14 -1.62
CA ILE A 69 -18.01 26.46 -2.15
C ILE A 69 -19.48 26.46 -2.59
N LEU A 70 -19.93 25.44 -3.34
CA LEU A 70 -21.31 25.34 -3.79
C LEU A 70 -22.29 25.22 -2.61
N PHE A 71 -21.93 24.43 -1.60
CA PHE A 71 -22.71 24.25 -0.39
C PHE A 71 -22.87 25.57 0.37
N PHE A 72 -21.79 26.32 0.54
CA PHE A 72 -21.81 27.64 1.19
C PHE A 72 -22.67 28.66 0.43
N ILE A 73 -22.58 28.69 -0.91
CA ILE A 73 -23.41 29.55 -1.75
C ILE A 73 -24.89 29.18 -1.59
N THR A 74 -25.22 27.89 -1.60
CA THR A 74 -26.59 27.40 -1.46
C THR A 74 -27.18 27.77 -0.09
N LEU A 75 -26.41 27.60 0.99
CA LEU A 75 -26.82 28.03 2.34
C LEU A 75 -27.05 29.53 2.41
N THR A 76 -26.12 30.33 1.88
CA THR A 76 -26.23 31.78 1.86
C THR A 76 -27.45 32.23 1.06
N ALA A 77 -27.70 31.62 -0.10
CA ALA A 77 -28.87 31.89 -0.92
C ALA A 77 -30.18 31.54 -0.19
N TRP A 78 -30.23 30.42 0.54
CA TRP A 78 -31.39 30.00 1.33
C TRP A 78 -31.71 31.01 2.45
N ILE A 79 -30.68 31.48 3.15
CA ILE A 79 -30.80 32.50 4.20
C ILE A 79 -31.32 33.81 3.61
N ILE A 80 -30.73 34.30 2.51
CA ILE A 80 -31.16 35.56 1.85
C ILE A 80 -32.62 35.45 1.39
N LEU A 81 -33.00 34.32 0.78
CA LEU A 81 -34.35 34.10 0.28
C LEU A 81 -35.39 34.15 1.41
N ASN A 82 -35.14 33.46 2.52
CA ASN A 82 -36.07 33.40 3.65
C ASN A 82 -36.05 34.65 4.54
N ALA A 83 -34.90 35.32 4.68
CA ALA A 83 -34.77 36.48 5.58
C ALA A 83 -35.17 37.82 4.93
N VAL A 84 -34.93 37.99 3.62
CA VAL A 84 -35.03 39.31 2.95
C VAL A 84 -36.13 39.34 1.90
N ILE A 85 -36.34 38.23 1.17
CA ILE A 85 -37.14 38.25 -0.06
C ILE A 85 -38.59 37.79 0.18
N LEU A 86 -38.83 36.92 1.17
CA LEU A 86 -40.12 36.28 1.36
C LEU A 86 -41.00 37.02 2.39
N THR A 87 -42.17 37.50 1.96
CA THR A 87 -43.16 38.17 2.83
C THR A 87 -43.83 37.22 3.83
N ARG A 88 -43.83 35.91 3.55
CA ARG A 88 -44.15 34.84 4.49
C ARG A 88 -42.98 33.84 4.55
N PRO A 89 -41.99 34.07 5.43
CA PRO A 89 -40.84 33.17 5.59
C PRO A 89 -41.29 31.75 5.95
N TYR A 90 -40.79 30.74 5.22
CA TYR A 90 -40.98 29.33 5.57
C TYR A 90 -40.09 28.93 6.76
N ASP A 91 -38.93 29.57 6.90
CA ASP A 91 -37.98 29.34 7.99
C ASP A 91 -37.59 30.68 8.63
N VAL A 92 -38.32 31.10 9.68
CA VAL A 92 -38.08 32.34 10.42
C VAL A 92 -36.81 32.20 11.25
N TYR A 93 -36.04 33.28 11.40
CA TYR A 93 -34.92 33.33 12.34
C TYR A 93 -35.36 32.77 13.71
N PRO A 94 -34.75 31.68 14.22
CA PRO A 94 -33.36 31.23 14.05
C PRO A 94 -33.08 30.08 13.04
N PHE A 95 -33.92 29.88 12.02
CA PHE A 95 -33.76 28.85 10.97
C PHE A 95 -33.79 27.39 11.47
N ILE A 96 -34.91 26.97 12.07
CA ILE A 96 -35.04 25.66 12.70
C ILE A 96 -34.94 24.50 11.68
N LEU A 97 -35.49 24.70 10.47
CA LEU A 97 -35.51 23.66 9.44
C LEU A 97 -34.12 23.49 8.82
N LEU A 98 -33.43 24.60 8.55
CA LEU A 98 -32.05 24.58 8.08
C LEU A 98 -31.13 23.88 9.09
N ASN A 99 -31.27 24.23 10.37
CA ASN A 99 -30.46 23.64 11.44
C ASN A 99 -30.72 22.13 11.58
N LEU A 100 -31.98 21.69 11.49
CA LEU A 100 -32.34 20.28 11.51
C LEU A 100 -31.72 19.52 10.32
N ALA A 101 -31.81 20.09 9.11
CA ALA A 101 -31.26 19.48 7.92
C ALA A 101 -29.72 19.36 8.00
N LEU A 102 -29.03 20.41 8.44
CA LEU A 102 -27.58 20.40 8.64
C LEU A 102 -27.14 19.37 9.69
N SER A 103 -27.88 19.28 10.79
CA SER A 103 -27.60 18.31 11.86
C SER A 103 -27.73 16.86 11.36
N CYS A 104 -28.78 16.58 10.58
CA CYS A 104 -28.99 15.27 9.98
C CYS A 104 -27.90 14.95 8.95
N LEU A 105 -27.52 15.92 8.11
CA LEU A 105 -26.46 15.78 7.12
C LEU A 105 -25.12 15.45 7.79
N ALA A 106 -24.75 16.18 8.84
CA ALA A 106 -23.53 15.96 9.60
C ALA A 106 -23.51 14.58 10.29
N ALA A 107 -24.65 14.15 10.86
CA ALA A 107 -24.77 12.86 11.52
C ALA A 107 -24.53 11.68 10.57
N ILE A 108 -24.99 11.77 9.31
CA ILE A 108 -24.76 10.74 8.29
C ILE A 108 -23.35 10.85 7.69
N GLN A 109 -22.80 12.07 7.62
CA GLN A 109 -21.50 12.34 7.02
C GLN A 109 -20.36 11.65 7.78
N ALA A 110 -20.33 11.72 9.12
CA ALA A 110 -19.22 11.19 9.92
C ALA A 110 -19.01 9.66 9.74
N PRO A 111 -20.06 8.80 9.83
CA PRO A 111 -19.92 7.37 9.55
C PRO A 111 -19.52 7.05 8.11
N VAL A 112 -20.04 7.78 7.12
CA VAL A 112 -19.68 7.58 5.71
C VAL A 112 -18.21 7.88 5.47
N ILE A 113 -17.72 8.99 6.03
CA ILE A 113 -16.29 9.34 5.97
C ILE A 113 -15.45 8.27 6.67
N MET A 114 -15.84 7.84 7.87
CA MET A 114 -15.12 6.81 8.63
C MET A 114 -15.08 5.46 7.89
N MET A 115 -16.18 5.05 7.25
CA MET A 115 -16.23 3.84 6.42
C MET A 115 -15.33 3.95 5.17
N SER A 116 -15.23 5.14 4.58
CA SER A 116 -14.31 5.40 3.47
C SER A 116 -12.85 5.39 3.94
N GLN A 117 -12.56 5.94 5.12
CA GLN A 117 -11.23 5.99 5.74
C GLN A 117 -10.74 4.58 6.11
N ASN A 118 -11.52 3.81 6.88
CA ASN A 118 -11.16 2.44 7.28
C ASN A 118 -10.80 1.56 6.07
N ARG A 119 -11.50 1.75 4.94
CA ARG A 119 -11.20 1.03 3.71
C ARG A 119 -9.93 1.52 3.01
N GLN A 120 -9.69 2.82 3.00
CA GLN A 120 -8.46 3.36 2.45
C GLN A 120 -7.24 2.90 3.26
N GLU A 121 -7.35 2.91 4.59
CA GLU A 121 -6.34 2.36 5.50
C GLU A 121 -6.09 0.87 5.27
N GLU A 122 -7.14 0.07 5.04
CA GLU A 122 -7.00 -1.35 4.68
C GLU A 122 -6.19 -1.53 3.40
N LYS A 123 -6.51 -0.75 2.35
CA LYS A 123 -5.77 -0.78 1.07
C LYS A 123 -4.32 -0.37 1.27
N ASP A 124 -4.07 0.66 2.05
CA ASP A 124 -2.73 1.17 2.31
C ASP A 124 -1.92 0.19 3.17
N ARG A 125 -2.56 -0.51 4.12
CA ARG A 125 -1.94 -1.61 4.89
C ARG A 125 -1.53 -2.77 3.99
N ILE A 126 -2.41 -3.19 3.07
CA ILE A 126 -2.09 -4.27 2.12
C ILE A 126 -0.94 -3.87 1.20
N ARG A 127 -0.93 -2.62 0.69
CA ARG A 127 0.18 -2.09 -0.11
C ARG A 127 1.49 -2.10 0.69
N ALA A 128 1.48 -1.58 1.90
CA ALA A 128 2.66 -1.56 2.77
C ALA A 128 3.21 -2.97 3.03
N LYS A 129 2.34 -3.97 3.26
CA LYS A 129 2.76 -5.37 3.38
C LYS A 129 3.41 -5.90 2.11
N ASN A 130 2.85 -5.59 0.95
CA ASN A 130 3.42 -6.02 -0.33
C ASN A 130 4.78 -5.36 -0.60
N ASP A 131 4.89 -4.05 -0.32
CA ASP A 131 6.13 -3.31 -0.47
C ASP A 131 7.23 -3.86 0.46
N TYR A 132 6.87 -4.19 1.71
CA TYR A 132 7.77 -4.88 2.64
C TYR A 132 8.28 -6.21 2.06
N LYS A 133 7.38 -7.06 1.54
CA LYS A 133 7.76 -8.35 0.94
C LYS A 133 8.67 -8.18 -0.28
N VAL A 134 8.45 -7.15 -1.12
CA VAL A 134 9.32 -6.83 -2.26
C VAL A 134 10.69 -6.35 -1.81
N ASN A 135 10.75 -5.54 -0.75
CA ASN A 135 12.00 -5.05 -0.19
C ASN A 135 12.84 -6.20 0.37
N LEU A 136 12.25 -7.04 1.24
CA LEU A 136 12.90 -8.22 1.79
C LEU A 136 13.43 -9.16 0.69
N LYS A 137 12.63 -9.38 -0.37
CA LYS A 137 13.08 -10.16 -1.54
C LYS A 137 14.31 -9.54 -2.22
N SER A 138 14.35 -8.22 -2.33
CA SER A 138 15.47 -7.51 -2.95
C SER A 138 16.73 -7.63 -2.10
N GLU A 139 16.60 -7.53 -0.78
CA GLU A 139 17.69 -7.72 0.19
C GLU A 139 18.30 -9.13 0.09
N ILE A 140 17.48 -10.17 0.11
CA ILE A 140 17.94 -11.57 -0.04
C ILE A 140 18.67 -11.78 -1.38
N ILE A 141 18.17 -11.18 -2.47
CA ILE A 141 18.81 -11.29 -3.78
C ILE A 141 20.17 -10.59 -3.79
N VAL A 142 20.28 -9.41 -3.15
CA VAL A 142 21.54 -8.68 -3.02
C VAL A 142 22.55 -9.51 -2.22
N GLU A 143 22.13 -10.13 -1.12
CA GLU A 143 23.00 -11.01 -0.34
C GLU A 143 23.48 -12.24 -1.13
N ASP A 144 22.58 -12.94 -1.85
CA ASP A 144 22.96 -14.07 -2.71
C ASP A 144 23.94 -13.64 -3.82
N ILE A 145 23.77 -12.45 -4.39
CA ILE A 145 24.71 -11.89 -5.38
C ILE A 145 26.07 -11.60 -4.73
N HIS A 146 26.10 -11.03 -3.52
CA HIS A 146 27.35 -10.78 -2.79
C HIS A 146 28.11 -12.09 -2.54
N GLN A 147 27.45 -13.13 -2.05
CA GLN A 147 28.11 -14.42 -1.79
C GLN A 147 28.65 -15.07 -3.07
N LYS A 148 27.92 -14.96 -4.19
CA LYS A 148 28.39 -15.44 -5.49
C LYS A 148 29.59 -14.63 -6.00
N LEU A 149 29.58 -13.32 -5.77
CA LEU A 149 30.69 -12.45 -6.13
C LEU A 149 31.95 -12.83 -5.35
N ASP A 150 31.84 -13.03 -4.04
CA ASP A 150 32.94 -13.46 -3.18
C ASP A 150 33.52 -14.81 -3.65
N ALA A 151 32.66 -15.77 -3.97
CA ALA A 151 33.09 -17.07 -4.51
C ALA A 151 33.81 -16.94 -5.88
N ILE A 152 33.37 -16.01 -6.73
CA ILE A 152 34.06 -15.73 -8.00
C ILE A 152 35.43 -15.10 -7.74
N LEU A 153 35.52 -14.14 -6.81
CA LEU A 153 36.78 -13.48 -6.45
C LEU A 153 37.80 -14.48 -5.90
N GLU A 154 37.37 -15.38 -5.01
CA GLU A 154 38.21 -16.47 -4.49
C GLU A 154 38.71 -17.39 -5.61
N ASN A 155 37.85 -17.73 -6.57
CA ASN A 155 38.25 -18.55 -7.72
C ASN A 155 39.26 -17.81 -8.63
N GLN A 156 39.10 -16.49 -8.83
CA GLN A 156 40.05 -15.68 -9.59
C GLN A 156 41.42 -15.64 -8.91
N GLU A 157 41.48 -15.50 -7.58
CA GLU A 157 42.73 -15.55 -6.81
C GLU A 157 43.43 -16.91 -6.93
N ASN A 158 42.66 -18.00 -6.85
CA ASN A 158 43.16 -19.36 -7.06
C ASN A 158 43.69 -19.59 -8.49
N ILE A 159 43.07 -18.98 -9.51
CA ILE A 159 43.56 -19.07 -10.89
C ILE A 159 44.85 -18.27 -11.05
N LEU A 160 44.91 -17.05 -10.53
CA LEU A 160 46.09 -16.18 -10.60
C LEU A 160 47.31 -16.82 -9.93
N SER A 161 47.14 -17.40 -8.74
CA SER A 161 48.21 -18.12 -8.05
C SER A 161 48.72 -19.34 -8.85
N ARG A 162 47.83 -20.10 -9.50
CA ARG A 162 48.24 -21.20 -10.39
C ARG A 162 49.01 -20.72 -11.62
N VAL A 163 48.63 -19.58 -12.21
CA VAL A 163 49.35 -18.99 -13.34
C VAL A 163 50.75 -18.56 -12.91
N ASP A 164 50.91 -17.89 -11.77
CA ASP A 164 52.22 -17.48 -11.24
C ASP A 164 53.16 -18.68 -10.98
N LEU A 165 52.62 -19.78 -10.44
CA LEU A 165 53.38 -21.02 -10.25
C LEU A 165 53.84 -21.64 -11.57
N LEU A 166 52.99 -21.62 -12.60
CA LEU A 166 53.33 -22.13 -13.92
C LEU A 166 54.38 -21.25 -14.62
N GLU A 167 54.31 -19.93 -14.45
CA GLU A 167 55.34 -19.02 -14.97
C GLU A 167 56.70 -19.25 -14.32
N LYS A 168 56.74 -19.47 -12.99
CA LYS A 168 57.99 -19.81 -12.28
C LYS A 168 58.61 -21.12 -12.77
N ASN A 169 57.82 -22.19 -12.88
CA ASN A 169 58.32 -23.49 -13.36
C ASN A 169 58.79 -23.50 -14.82
N LYS A 170 58.38 -22.52 -15.64
CA LYS A 170 58.80 -22.41 -17.04
C LYS A 170 60.11 -21.62 -17.21
N ASN A 171 60.51 -20.87 -16.18
CA ASN A 171 61.71 -20.04 -16.17
C ASN A 171 62.90 -20.71 -15.47
N GLU A 172 62.73 -21.93 -14.95
CA GLU A 172 63.79 -22.85 -14.51
C GLU A 172 64.13 -23.86 -15.61
#